data_AF-A0A8B7E1I8-F1
#
_entry.id   AF-A0A8B7E1I8-F1
#
_cell.length_a   1.000
_cell.length_b   1.000
_cell.length_c   1.000
_cell.angle_alpha   90.00
_cell.angle_beta   90.00
_cell.angle_gamma   90.00
#
_symmetry.space_group_name_H-M   'P 1'
#
loop_
_entity.id
_entity.type
_entity.pdbx_description
1 polymer ?
#
loop_
_entity_poly.entity_id
_entity_poly.type
_entity_poly.pdbx_seq_one_letter_code
_entity_poly.pdbx_strand_id
1 'polypeptide(L)'
;MSMCIHQILIRLMMSAGYLAINVQLNNSVDSSLLGTANGLAMSITALGRAVGPTIYGISYSWSLKNVEDTLKGNKSLGFPFNEYFAFLLIGLSSFFLFLLGLRIPKRFNKRKINAEENPLIIKAS
;
A
#
# COMPACT_ATOMS: atom_id res chain seq x y z
N MET A 1 -4.23 -10.63 24.70
CA MET A 1 -4.40 -11.73 23.70
C MET A 1 -5.10 -11.26 22.42
N SER A 2 -6.27 -10.59 22.49
CA SER A 2 -6.98 -10.06 21.31
C SER A 2 -6.15 -9.12 20.41
N MET A 3 -5.38 -8.20 20.97
CA MET A 3 -4.53 -7.28 20.19
C MET A 3 -3.40 -7.99 19.42
N CYS A 4 -2.81 -9.05 20.00
CA CYS A 4 -1.76 -9.81 19.34
C CYS A 4 -2.29 -10.53 18.09
N ILE A 5 -3.49 -11.10 18.19
CA ILE A 5 -4.14 -11.79 17.07
C ILE A 5 -4.40 -10.80 15.92
N HIS A 6 -4.95 -9.62 16.21
CA HIS A 6 -5.16 -8.57 15.21
C HIS A 6 -3.85 -8.15 14.53
N GLN A 7 -2.79 -7.96 15.31
CA GLN A 7 -1.48 -7.57 14.77
C GLN A 7 -0.89 -8.64 13.86
N ILE A 8 -1.04 -9.93 14.22
CA ILE A 8 -0.59 -11.06 13.40
C ILE A 8 -1.37 -11.09 12.08
N LEU A 9 -2.70 -10.97 12.13
CA LEU A 9 -3.55 -10.97 10.93
C LEU A 9 -3.18 -9.84 9.97
N ILE A 10 -3.01 -8.61 10.48
CA ILE A 10 -2.59 -7.46 9.68
C ILE A 10 -1.24 -7.73 9.01
N ARG A 11 -0.27 -8.27 9.75
CA ARG A 11 1.07 -8.58 9.19
C ARG A 11 1.01 -9.66 8.11
N LEU A 12 0.18 -10.69 8.28
CA LEU A 12 0.01 -11.75 7.28
C LEU A 12 -0.59 -11.20 5.98
N MET A 13 -1.67 -10.42 6.07
CA MET A 13 -2.31 -9.80 4.91
C MET A 13 -1.36 -8.87 4.16
N MET A 14 -0.59 -8.05 4.89
CA MET A 14 0.40 -7.14 4.30
C MET A 14 1.51 -7.90 3.57
N SER A 15 2.04 -8.98 4.16
CA SER A 15 3.08 -9.79 3.53
C SER A 15 2.58 -10.48 2.25
N ALA A 16 1.36 -11.02 2.26
CA ALA A 16 0.76 -11.65 1.09
C ALA A 16 0.55 -10.65 -0.06
N GLY A 17 0.04 -9.46 0.25
CA GLY A 17 -0.13 -8.38 -0.75
C GLY A 17 1.21 -7.92 -1.32
N TYR A 18 2.21 -7.75 -0.47
CA TYR A 18 3.56 -7.38 -0.90
C TYR A 18 4.16 -8.43 -1.84
N LEU A 19 4.03 -9.72 -1.51
CA LEU A 19 4.49 -10.81 -2.37
C LEU A 19 3.80 -10.78 -3.74
N ALA A 20 2.48 -10.63 -3.77
CA ALA A 20 1.71 -10.59 -5.01
C ALA A 20 2.14 -9.44 -5.94
N ILE A 21 2.40 -8.26 -5.38
CA ILE A 21 2.89 -7.09 -6.15
C ILE A 21 4.29 -7.36 -6.71
N ASN A 22 5.20 -7.92 -5.92
CA ASN A 22 6.57 -8.23 -6.39
C ASN A 22 6.56 -9.27 -7.52
N VAL A 23 5.70 -10.29 -7.44
CA VAL A 23 5.53 -11.28 -8.52
C VAL A 23 5.02 -10.61 -9.80
N GLN A 24 4.01 -9.74 -9.71
CA GLN A 24 3.49 -9.01 -10.86
C GLN A 24 4.55 -8.06 -11.46
N LEU A 25 5.33 -7.37 -10.63
CA LEU A 25 6.41 -6.49 -11.07
C LEU A 25 7.46 -7.28 -11.86
N ASN A 26 7.92 -8.40 -11.30
CA ASN A 26 8.91 -9.26 -11.96
C ASN A 26 8.40 -9.84 -13.28
N ASN A 27 7.11 -10.18 -13.37
CA ASN A 27 6.52 -10.68 -14.63
C ASN A 27 6.35 -9.60 -15.71
N SER A 28 6.31 -8.33 -15.31
CA SER A 28 6.00 -7.20 -16.20
C SER A 28 7.23 -6.58 -16.87
N VAL A 29 8.44 -6.85 -16.37
CA VAL A 29 9.69 -6.24 -16.85
C VAL A 29 10.61 -7.29 -17.44
N ASP A 30 11.48 -6.85 -18.36
CA ASP A 30 12.48 -7.72 -18.97
C ASP A 30 13.61 -8.05 -18.00
N SER A 31 14.25 -9.20 -18.18
CA SER A 31 15.29 -9.73 -17.29
C SER A 31 16.44 -8.76 -17.05
N SER A 32 16.77 -7.95 -18.06
CA SER A 32 17.82 -6.91 -18.00
C SER A 32 17.47 -5.72 -17.11
N LEU A 33 16.18 -5.45 -16.87
CA LEU A 33 15.69 -4.30 -16.11
C LEU A 33 15.11 -4.68 -14.74
N LEU A 34 15.06 -5.98 -14.41
CA LEU A 34 14.53 -6.49 -13.13
C LEU A 34 15.18 -5.82 -11.91
N GLY A 35 16.50 -5.65 -11.92
CA GLY A 35 17.23 -5.04 -10.80
C GLY A 35 16.81 -3.59 -10.56
N THR A 36 16.73 -2.79 -11.62
CA THR A 36 16.32 -1.38 -11.54
C THR A 36 14.85 -1.23 -11.16
N ALA A 37 13.97 -2.07 -11.72
CA ALA A 37 12.55 -2.04 -11.41
C ALA A 37 12.29 -2.37 -9.93
N ASN A 38 12.92 -3.43 -9.40
CA ASN A 38 12.79 -3.79 -7.98
C ASN A 38 13.44 -2.74 -7.06
N GLY A 39 14.58 -2.17 -7.45
CA GLY A 39 15.23 -1.08 -6.71
C GLY A 39 14.30 0.14 -6.57
N LEU A 40 13.73 0.60 -7.68
CA LEU A 40 12.77 1.72 -7.68
C LEU A 40 11.52 1.42 -6.84
N ALA A 41 10.95 0.22 -6.98
CA ALA A 41 9.78 -0.20 -6.20
C ALA A 41 10.09 -0.21 -4.68
N MET A 42 11.27 -0.70 -4.29
CA MET A 42 11.73 -0.69 -2.91
C MET A 42 11.97 0.74 -2.38
N SER A 43 12.57 1.63 -3.18
CA SER A 43 12.79 3.03 -2.79
C SER A 43 11.46 3.75 -2.55
N ILE A 44 10.47 3.58 -3.43
CA ILE A 44 9.13 4.17 -3.26
C ILE A 44 8.45 3.58 -2.01
N THR A 45 8.59 2.27 -1.79
CA THR A 45 8.06 1.61 -0.59
C THR A 45 8.68 2.17 0.69
N ALA A 46 10.00 2.42 0.69
CA ALA A 46 10.70 3.00 1.84
C ALA A 46 10.19 4.41 2.16
N LEU A 47 9.97 5.24 1.14
CA LEU A 47 9.36 6.56 1.31
C LEU A 47 7.95 6.46 1.89
N GLY A 48 7.12 5.55 1.37
CA GLY A 48 5.78 5.31 1.91
C GLY A 48 5.79 4.87 3.38
N ARG A 49 6.74 4.01 3.77
CA ARG A 49 6.92 3.57 5.17
C ARG A 49 7.40 4.68 6.10
N ALA A 50 8.11 5.68 5.59
CA ALA A 50 8.53 6.83 6.38
C ALA A 50 7.39 7.87 6.49
N VAL A 51 6.79 8.24 5.36
CA VAL A 51 5.79 9.30 5.27
C VAL A 51 4.46 8.89 5.91
N GLY A 52 4.05 7.63 5.76
CA GLY A 52 2.78 7.13 6.28
C GLY A 52 2.62 7.36 7.78
N PRO A 53 3.48 6.78 8.65
CA PRO A 53 3.41 6.98 10.09
C PRO A 53 3.48 8.44 10.51
N THR A 54 4.25 9.28 9.80
CA THR A 54 4.34 10.71 10.08
C THR A 54 3.01 11.42 9.85
N ILE A 55 2.38 11.24 8.67
CA ILE A 55 1.10 11.89 8.36
C ILE A 55 0.00 11.44 9.32
N TYR A 56 -0.13 10.12 9.53
CA TYR A 56 -1.18 9.59 10.41
C TYR A 56 -0.92 9.93 11.88
N GLY A 57 0.35 9.95 12.32
CA GLY A 57 0.73 10.37 13.66
C GLY A 57 0.37 11.83 13.94
N ILE A 58 0.74 12.74 13.04
CA ILE A 58 0.37 14.17 13.14
C ILE A 58 -1.15 14.35 13.15
N SER A 59 -1.84 13.65 12.25
CA SER A 59 -3.31 13.71 12.15
C SER A 59 -4.00 13.20 13.41
N TYR A 60 -3.48 12.13 14.00
CA TYR A 60 -3.98 11.58 15.26
C TYR A 60 -3.71 12.51 16.44
N SER A 61 -2.50 13.09 16.54
CA SER A 61 -2.18 14.07 17.58
C SER A 61 -3.05 15.33 17.50
N TRP A 62 -3.31 15.83 16.28
CA TRP A 62 -4.22 16.96 16.07
C TRP A 62 -5.66 16.62 16.45
N SER A 63 -6.13 15.43 16.06
CA SER A 63 -7.45 14.90 16.43
C SER A 63 -7.63 14.80 17.94
N LEU A 64 -6.62 14.32 18.67
CA LEU A 64 -6.66 14.21 20.13
C LEU A 64 -6.73 15.57 20.82
N LYS A 65 -6.04 16.59 20.27
CA LYS A 65 -6.11 17.97 20.77
C LYS A 65 -7.53 18.53 20.68
N ASN A 66 -8.27 18.23 19.61
CA ASN A 66 -9.68 18.65 19.48
C ASN A 66 -10.56 17.99 20.55
N VAL A 67 -10.28 16.73 20.92
CA VAL A 67 -11.00 16.03 22.00
C VAL A 67 -10.65 16.65 23.37
N GLU A 68 -9.38 16.99 23.60
CA GLU A 68 -8.95 17.67 24.83
C GLU A 68 -9.62 19.05 25.00
N ASP A 69 -9.75 19.81 23.90
CA ASP A 69 -10.44 21.10 23.89
C ASP A 69 -11.95 20.93 24.18
N THR A 70 -12.60 19.84 23.73
CA THR A 70 -13.96 19.47 24.13
C THR A 70 -14.07 19.29 25.64
N LEU A 71 -13.15 18.53 26.22
CA LEU A 71 -13.16 18.18 27.64
C LEU A 71 -12.94 19.41 28.53
N LYS A 72 -12.24 20.44 28.03
CA LYS A 72 -12.03 21.73 28.71
C LYS A 72 -13.19 22.72 28.55
N GLY A 73 -14.29 22.34 27.89
CA GLY A 73 -15.48 23.18 27.70
C GLY A 73 -15.35 24.21 26.57
N ASN A 74 -14.31 24.12 25.73
CA ASN A 74 -14.18 24.93 24.52
C ASN A 74 -15.05 24.34 23.39
N LYS A 75 -15.35 25.17 22.39
CA LYS A 75 -16.17 24.79 21.23
C LYS A 75 -15.45 23.73 20.39
N SER A 76 -15.82 22.47 20.56
CA SER A 76 -15.15 21.38 19.84
C SER A 76 -15.67 21.21 18.42
N LEU A 77 -14.78 20.80 17.52
CA LEU A 77 -15.16 20.24 16.23
C LEU A 77 -15.82 18.87 16.47
N GLY A 78 -17.09 18.74 16.12
CA GLY A 78 -17.84 17.49 16.23
C GLY A 78 -17.35 16.43 15.23
N PHE A 79 -18.11 15.34 15.11
CA PHE A 79 -17.86 14.31 14.09
C PHE A 79 -17.74 14.93 12.68
N PRO A 80 -16.74 14.57 11.85
CA PRO A 80 -15.76 13.49 12.00
C PRO A 80 -14.36 13.93 12.49
N PHE A 81 -14.18 15.15 13.01
CA PHE A 81 -12.87 15.74 13.33
C PHE A 81 -12.36 15.47 14.76
N ASN A 82 -12.98 14.49 15.44
CA ASN A 82 -12.60 13.98 16.76
C ASN A 82 -11.67 12.75 16.61
N GLU A 83 -11.60 11.88 17.61
CA GLU A 83 -10.80 10.64 17.64
C GLU A 83 -10.95 9.75 16.38
N TYR A 84 -12.11 9.81 15.71
CA TYR A 84 -12.38 9.01 14.50
C TYR A 84 -11.68 9.55 13.26
N PHE A 85 -11.17 10.79 13.28
CA PHE A 85 -10.56 11.44 12.11
C PHE A 85 -9.40 10.63 11.53
N ALA A 86 -8.47 10.18 12.38
CA ALA A 86 -7.31 9.41 11.93
C ALA A 86 -7.73 8.06 11.34
N PHE A 87 -8.71 7.38 11.94
CA PHE A 87 -9.24 6.11 11.44
C PHE A 87 -9.96 6.30 10.10
N LEU A 88 -10.72 7.38 9.96
CA LEU A 88 -11.41 7.73 8.72
C LEU A 88 -10.41 8.06 7.61
N LEU A 89 -9.32 8.77 7.92
CA LEU A 89 -8.24 9.06 6.98
C LEU A 89 -7.54 7.78 6.49
N ILE A 90 -7.25 6.84 7.39
CA ILE A 90 -6.67 5.53 7.04
C ILE A 90 -7.66 4.72 6.18
N GLY A 91 -8.95 4.74 6.54
CA GLY A 91 -10.01 4.06 5.81
C GLY A 91 -10.17 4.60 4.38
N LEU A 92 -10.26 5.92 4.22
CA LEU A 92 -10.32 6.58 2.91
C LEU A 92 -9.10 6.27 2.05
N SER A 93 -7.90 6.32 2.64
CA SER A 93 -6.65 6.02 1.93
C SER A 93 -6.61 4.56 1.47
N SER A 94 -7.06 3.63 2.32
CA SER A 94 -7.15 2.20 1.98
C SER A 94 -8.19 1.93 0.89
N PHE A 95 -9.35 2.60 0.96
CA PHE A 95 -10.39 2.51 -0.07
C PHE A 95 -9.90 3.06 -1.41
N PHE A 96 -9.19 4.18 -1.40
CA PHE A 96 -8.57 4.74 -2.61
C PHE A 96 -7.54 3.78 -3.22
N LEU A 97 -6.66 3.18 -2.41
CA LEU A 97 -5.71 2.16 -2.87
C LEU A 97 -6.41 0.92 -3.44
N PHE A 98 -7.52 0.50 -2.82
CA PHE A 98 -8.35 -0.58 -3.35
C PHE A 98 -8.94 -0.24 -4.72
N LEU A 99 -9.47 0.97 -4.91
CA LEU A 99 -9.97 1.43 -6.20
C LEU A 99 -8.87 1.47 -7.27
N LEU A 100 -7.66 1.89 -6.91
CA LEU A 100 -6.50 1.82 -7.81
C LEU A 100 -6.13 0.37 -8.13
N GLY A 101 -6.22 -0.53 -7.15
CA GLY A 101 -6.03 -1.98 -7.34
C GLY A 101 -7.00 -2.58 -8.36
N LEU A 102 -8.27 -2.15 -8.35
CA LEU A 102 -9.26 -2.59 -9.34
C LEU A 102 -8.92 -2.12 -10.77
N ARG A 103 -8.12 -1.07 -10.92
CA ARG A 103 -7.68 -0.55 -12.22
C ARG A 103 -6.43 -1.26 -12.76
N ILE A 104 -5.80 -2.17 -12.00
CA ILE A 104 -4.64 -2.91 -12.48
C ILE A 104 -5.08 -3.84 -13.62
N PRO A 105 -4.60 -3.62 -14.87
CA PRO A 105 -5.00 -4.44 -16.00
C PRO A 105 -4.48 -5.87 -15.83
N LYS A 106 -5.33 -6.85 -16.12
CA LYS A 106 -5.01 -8.30 -16.09
C LYS A 106 -3.80 -8.70 -16.93
N ARG A 107 -3.29 -7.80 -17.79
CA ARG A 107 -2.11 -7.98 -18.63
C ARG A 107 -0.83 -8.16 -17.81
N PHE A 108 -0.73 -7.56 -16.63
CA PHE A 108 0.43 -7.71 -15.74
C PHE A 108 0.54 -9.08 -15.08
N ASN A 109 -0.47 -9.94 -15.20
CA ASN A 109 -0.42 -11.32 -14.72
C ASN A 109 0.29 -12.27 -15.68
N LYS A 110 0.62 -11.85 -16.91
CA LYS A 110 1.34 -12.69 -17.88
C LYS A 110 2.83 -12.38 -17.81
N ARG A 111 3.66 -13.42 -17.66
CA ARG A 111 5.12 -13.29 -17.78
C ARG A 111 5.46 -12.80 -19.18
N LYS A 112 6.24 -11.73 -19.28
CA LYS A 112 6.78 -11.26 -20.55
C LYS A 112 7.81 -12.31 -21.04
N ILE A 113 7.42 -13.10 -22.04
CA ILE A 113 8.31 -14.09 -22.67
C ILE A 113 9.09 -13.35 -23.74
N ASN A 114 10.38 -13.14 -23.52
CA ASN A 114 11.27 -12.62 -24.55
C ASN A 114 11.57 -13.74 -25.55
N ALA A 115 11.47 -13.43 -26.84
CA ALA A 115 11.70 -14.37 -27.94
C ALA A 115 13.10 -15.02 -27.93
N GLU A 116 14.03 -14.46 -27.16
CA GLU A 116 15.36 -15.03 -26.88
C GLU A 116 15.34 -16.30 -26.03
N GLU A 117 14.32 -16.53 -25.19
CA GLU A 117 14.25 -17.69 -24.28
C GLU A 117 13.69 -18.94 -24.98
N ASN A 118 13.23 -18.83 -26.24
CA ASN A 118 12.66 -19.96 -26.97
C ASN A 118 13.00 -19.95 -28.48
N PRO A 119 14.17 -20.49 -28.88
CA PRO A 119 14.54 -20.61 -30.30
C PRO A 119 13.60 -21.51 -31.13
N LEU A 120 12.64 -22.20 -30.50
CA LEU A 120 11.68 -23.07 -31.17
C LEU A 120 10.51 -22.33 -31.85
N ILE A 121 10.25 -21.06 -31.51
CA ILE A 121 9.12 -20.31 -32.12
C ILE A 121 9.53 -19.62 -33.43
N ILE A 122 10.80 -19.26 -33.60
CA ILE A 122 11.30 -18.57 -34.80
C ILE A 122 11.42 -19.53 -36.01
N LYS A 123 11.51 -20.85 -35.77
CA LYS A 123 11.63 -21.85 -36.84
C LYS A 123 10.28 -22.34 -37.43
N ALA A 124 9.15 -21.86 -36.93
CA ALA A 124 7.82 -22.31 -37.33
C ALA A 124 6.98 -21.23 -38.06
N SER A 125 7.58 -20.09 -38.41
CA SER A 125 7.01 -19.05 -39.28
C SER A 125 7.86 -18.87 -40.52
#